data_AF-A0A540LI62-F1
#
_entry.id   AF-A0A540LI62-F1
#
_cell.length_a   1.000
_cell.length_b   1.000
_cell.length_c   1.000
_cell.angle_alpha   90.00
_cell.angle_beta   90.00
_cell.angle_gamma   90.00
#
_symmetry.space_group_name_H-M   'P 1'
#
loop_
_entity.id
_entity.type
_entity.pdbx_description
1 polymer ?
#
loop_
_entity_poly.entity_id
_entity_poly.type
_entity_poly.pdbx_seq_one_letter_code
_entity_poly.pdbx_strand_id
1 'polypeptide(L)'
;MMLSSVLQVKRLQPELITPAKPTPQETKFLSDIDDQESLRFQVPVIMCYKANPSLNKNRNPVKAIREALSRALVYYYPLAGRLREGPNRKLVVDCNGEGILFVEASADRDQNPKSLKYVPVIMCYKANPSLNKNRNPVKAIREALSRALVYYYPLAGRLREGPNRKLVVDCNGEGILFVEASANVTLEQLGDKILPPCPLLEEFLFNFPGSDGIIGCPLLLVQVTCLTCGGFILALRLNHTMCDASGLLLFLTAIAEMARGAHAPSILPVWERELLFARDPPRITCAHHEYEDVIGHSDGSYASSNQSNMVTCLTCGGFILALRLNHTMCDASGLLLFLTAIAEMARGAHAPSILPVWERELLFARDPPRITCAHHEYEDVIGHSDGSYASSNQSNMVQRSFYFGAKEMRVLRKQIPPHLISTCSTFDLITACLWKCRTLALKINPKEVVRVSCIVNARGKHNNLRLPLGYYGNAFAYPAAVSKAEPLCKKPLGYALELVKKAKSTMNEEYLRSVADLMVLRGRPQYSSTGSYLIVSDNTRAGFGDVNFGWGQPVFAGPAKALDLISFYVQHKKNTSEDGILVPMCLPSSAMERFQQELERITQEPKEDICNNLRSTRIMSMM
;
A
#
# COMPACT_ATOMS: atom_id res chain seq x y z
N MET A 1 30.14 13.90 0.39
CA MET A 1 29.23 14.78 1.15
C MET A 1 27.80 14.29 0.92
N MET A 2 27.14 13.83 1.97
CA MET A 2 25.72 13.45 1.92
C MET A 2 24.87 14.72 1.76
N LEU A 3 24.04 14.78 0.73
CA LEU A 3 22.83 15.61 0.74
C LEU A 3 21.65 14.67 0.65
N SER A 4 21.19 14.24 1.82
CA SER A 4 19.79 13.91 2.04
C SER A 4 18.98 15.15 1.64
N SER A 5 18.39 15.16 0.44
CA SER A 5 17.50 16.25 0.05
C SER A 5 16.13 15.97 0.66
N VAL A 6 15.97 16.37 1.92
CA VAL A 6 14.65 16.55 2.54
C VAL A 6 13.89 17.57 1.68
N LEU A 7 12.66 17.24 1.27
CA LEU A 7 11.76 18.17 0.59
C LEU A 7 11.63 19.46 1.41
N GLN A 8 12.16 20.56 0.91
CA GLN A 8 11.95 21.86 1.52
C GLN A 8 10.67 22.47 0.96
N VAL A 9 9.60 22.38 1.75
CA VAL A 9 8.35 23.11 1.48
C VAL A 9 8.43 24.46 2.18
N LYS A 10 8.55 25.53 1.40
CA LYS A 10 8.41 26.90 1.89
C LYS A 10 6.94 27.29 1.86
N ARG A 11 6.32 27.40 3.03
CA ARG A 11 4.94 27.87 3.17
C ARG A 11 4.93 29.39 3.26
N LEU A 12 4.05 30.04 2.50
CA LEU A 12 3.73 31.45 2.69
C LEU A 12 2.77 31.61 3.88
N GLN A 13 2.54 32.85 4.30
CA GLN A 13 1.61 33.12 5.38
C GLN A 13 0.20 32.64 5.03
N PRO A 14 -0.49 31.93 5.93
CA PRO A 14 -1.89 31.56 5.74
C PRO A 14 -2.79 32.80 5.62
N GLU A 15 -3.78 32.73 4.75
CA GLU A 15 -4.83 33.76 4.60
C GLU A 15 -6.22 33.11 4.67
N LEU A 16 -7.27 33.91 4.95
CA LEU A 16 -8.66 33.45 4.85
C LEU A 16 -9.22 33.83 3.48
N ILE A 17 -9.76 32.85 2.76
CA ILE A 17 -10.49 33.07 1.51
C ILE A 17 -11.97 33.18 1.83
N THR A 18 -12.48 34.40 1.76
CA THR A 18 -13.89 34.73 1.95
C THR A 18 -14.71 34.52 0.67
N PRO A 19 -16.04 34.37 0.77
CA PRO A 19 -16.92 34.36 -0.39
C PRO A 19 -16.74 35.62 -1.26
N ALA A 20 -16.77 35.46 -2.59
CA ALA A 20 -16.53 36.56 -3.54
C ALA A 20 -17.62 37.65 -3.53
N LYS A 21 -18.76 37.38 -2.89
CA LYS A 21 -19.90 38.28 -2.70
C LYS A 21 -20.46 38.06 -1.28
N PRO A 22 -21.15 39.04 -0.68
CA PRO A 22 -21.87 38.84 0.57
C PRO A 22 -22.81 37.63 0.50
N THR A 23 -22.76 36.79 1.52
CA THR A 23 -23.61 35.60 1.66
C THR A 23 -24.54 35.76 2.87
N PRO A 24 -25.64 35.01 2.96
CA PRO A 24 -26.52 35.05 4.12
C PRO A 24 -25.74 34.84 5.43
N GLN A 25 -26.01 35.68 6.43
CA GLN A 25 -25.53 35.52 7.79
C GLN A 25 -26.64 34.90 8.63
N GLU A 26 -26.47 33.63 8.97
CA GLU A 26 -27.47 32.83 9.66
C GLU A 26 -26.82 31.65 10.38
N THR A 27 -27.54 31.06 11.31
CA THR A 27 -27.14 29.80 11.95
C THR A 27 -27.89 28.66 11.28
N LYS A 28 -27.16 27.69 10.73
CA LYS A 28 -27.75 26.48 10.14
C LYS A 28 -27.55 25.28 11.03
N PHE A 29 -28.62 24.52 11.27
CA PHE A 29 -28.55 23.25 11.99
C PHE A 29 -28.01 22.15 11.08
N LEU A 30 -27.19 21.27 11.66
CA LEU A 30 -26.80 20.01 11.04
C LEU A 30 -27.89 18.94 11.26
N SER A 31 -27.94 17.92 10.40
CA SER A 31 -28.88 16.82 10.59
C SER A 31 -28.48 15.93 11.77
N ASP A 32 -29.41 15.13 12.29
CA ASP A 32 -29.08 14.22 13.40
C ASP A 32 -28.09 13.12 12.99
N ILE A 33 -27.99 12.82 11.69
CA ILE A 33 -26.95 11.94 11.15
C ILE A 33 -25.57 12.60 11.18
N ASP A 34 -25.48 13.90 10.92
CA ASP A 34 -24.21 14.65 10.87
C ASP A 34 -23.61 14.91 12.26
N ASP A 35 -24.43 14.86 13.31
CA ASP A 35 -24.03 15.15 14.70
C ASP A 35 -23.26 14.03 15.39
N GLN A 36 -23.19 12.86 14.76
CA GLN A 36 -22.47 11.70 15.26
C GLN A 36 -21.02 12.08 15.64
N GLU A 37 -20.61 11.69 16.84
CA GLU A 37 -19.27 12.00 17.36
C GLU A 37 -18.16 11.42 16.47
N SER A 38 -18.42 10.25 15.87
CA SER A 38 -17.53 9.58 14.91
C SER A 38 -17.24 10.40 13.65
N LEU A 39 -18.08 11.39 13.30
CA LEU A 39 -17.91 12.25 12.12
C LEU A 39 -17.17 13.55 12.44
N ARG A 40 -16.83 13.83 13.70
CA ARG A 40 -16.20 15.09 14.14
C ARG A 40 -14.69 15.12 13.87
N PHE A 41 -14.27 14.82 12.63
CA PHE A 41 -12.87 14.84 12.19
C PHE A 41 -12.70 15.56 10.86
N GLN A 42 -11.45 15.89 10.51
CA GLN A 42 -11.11 16.52 9.24
C GLN A 42 -10.78 15.47 8.18
N VAL A 43 -11.39 15.55 7.01
CA VAL A 43 -11.07 14.72 5.84
C VAL A 43 -9.97 15.41 5.02
N PRO A 44 -8.75 14.85 4.97
CA PRO A 44 -7.72 15.36 4.07
C PRO A 44 -7.91 14.80 2.65
N VAL A 45 -7.91 15.69 1.65
CA VAL A 45 -7.89 15.32 0.23
C VAL A 45 -6.68 15.97 -0.42
N ILE A 46 -5.92 15.21 -1.21
CA ILE A 46 -4.78 15.70 -1.98
C ILE A 46 -5.03 15.40 -3.46
N MET A 47 -4.98 16.44 -4.28
CA MET A 47 -5.09 16.36 -5.73
C MET A 47 -3.82 16.92 -6.37
N CYS A 48 -3.17 16.13 -7.22
CA CYS A 48 -1.93 16.51 -7.90
C CYS A 48 -2.21 16.83 -9.36
N TYR A 49 -1.79 18.01 -9.83
CA TYR A 49 -2.01 18.50 -11.18
C TYR A 49 -0.67 18.69 -11.91
N LYS A 50 -0.53 18.02 -13.07
CA LYS A 50 0.66 18.13 -13.92
C LYS A 50 0.69 19.48 -14.65
N ALA A 51 1.89 19.99 -14.93
CA ALA A 51 2.09 21.10 -15.84
C ALA A 51 1.47 20.78 -17.22
N ASN A 52 0.65 21.70 -17.74
CA ASN A 52 0.11 21.57 -19.09
C ASN A 52 0.85 22.54 -20.04
N PRO A 53 1.64 22.03 -21.01
CA PRO A 53 2.42 22.86 -21.93
C PRO A 53 1.57 23.75 -22.86
N SER A 54 0.29 23.42 -23.06
CA SER A 54 -0.63 24.16 -23.93
C SER A 54 -1.45 25.23 -23.21
N LEU A 55 -1.38 25.32 -21.88
CA LEU A 55 -2.02 26.37 -21.11
C LEU A 55 -1.18 27.65 -21.15
N ASN A 56 -1.87 28.80 -21.21
CA ASN A 56 -1.26 30.12 -21.29
C ASN A 56 -0.27 30.33 -20.13
N LYS A 57 1.02 30.60 -20.43
CA LYS A 57 2.12 30.69 -19.45
C LYS A 57 1.89 31.70 -18.31
N ASN A 58 0.92 32.60 -18.46
CA ASN A 58 0.56 33.64 -17.49
C ASN A 58 -0.52 33.22 -16.47
N ARG A 59 -1.09 32.02 -16.53
CA ARG A 59 -2.15 31.59 -15.59
C ARG A 59 -1.55 30.96 -14.33
N ASN A 60 -1.39 31.76 -13.27
CA ASN A 60 -0.92 31.28 -11.96
C ASN A 60 -1.99 30.34 -11.33
N PRO A 61 -1.68 29.06 -11.07
CA PRO A 61 -2.65 28.10 -10.53
C PRO A 61 -3.12 28.45 -9.12
N VAL A 62 -2.25 29.02 -8.28
CA VAL A 62 -2.64 29.48 -6.94
C VAL A 62 -3.69 30.57 -7.06
N LYS A 63 -3.46 31.57 -7.91
CA LYS A 63 -4.43 32.65 -8.15
C LYS A 63 -5.74 32.10 -8.69
N ALA A 64 -5.69 31.19 -9.67
CA ALA A 64 -6.87 30.60 -10.28
C ALA A 64 -7.72 29.80 -9.27
N ILE A 65 -7.09 28.98 -8.42
CA ILE A 65 -7.78 28.18 -7.39
C ILE A 65 -8.33 29.08 -6.30
N ARG A 66 -7.55 30.07 -5.86
CA ARG A 66 -7.96 31.06 -4.85
C ARG A 66 -9.23 31.80 -5.27
N GLU A 67 -9.25 32.33 -6.49
CA GLU A 67 -10.42 33.00 -7.06
C GLU A 67 -11.60 32.04 -7.27
N ALA A 68 -11.33 30.83 -7.75
CA ALA A 68 -12.36 29.82 -7.95
C ALA A 68 -13.01 29.39 -6.64
N LEU A 69 -12.21 29.23 -5.58
CA LEU A 69 -12.66 28.88 -4.25
C LEU A 69 -13.53 30.00 -3.65
N SER A 70 -13.09 31.25 -3.75
CA SER A 70 -13.88 32.41 -3.32
C SER A 70 -15.23 32.49 -4.06
N ARG A 71 -15.27 32.21 -5.36
CA ARG A 71 -16.53 32.14 -6.14
C ARG A 71 -17.39 30.94 -5.75
N ALA A 72 -16.81 29.77 -5.53
CA ALA A 72 -17.54 28.58 -5.12
C ALA A 72 -18.19 28.77 -3.74
N LEU A 73 -17.50 29.44 -2.80
CA LEU A 73 -18.02 29.77 -1.48
C LEU A 73 -19.25 30.69 -1.49
N VAL A 74 -19.57 31.37 -2.59
CA VAL A 74 -20.86 32.09 -2.71
C VAL A 74 -22.04 31.10 -2.71
N TYR A 75 -21.86 29.94 -3.34
CA TYR A 75 -22.86 28.89 -3.40
C TYR A 75 -22.77 27.95 -2.19
N TYR A 76 -21.54 27.61 -1.78
CA TYR A 76 -21.25 26.75 -0.63
C TYR A 76 -20.94 27.55 0.64
N TYR A 77 -21.67 28.65 0.87
CA TYR A 77 -21.36 29.61 1.94
C TYR A 77 -21.31 29.06 3.36
N PRO A 78 -22.01 27.97 3.74
CA PRO A 78 -21.83 27.37 5.07
C PRO A 78 -20.41 26.86 5.30
N LEU A 79 -19.67 26.48 4.24
CA LEU A 79 -18.26 26.09 4.36
C LEU A 79 -17.36 27.26 4.77
N ALA A 80 -17.76 28.51 4.50
CA ALA A 80 -17.06 29.71 4.94
C ALA A 80 -17.38 30.10 6.40
N GLY A 81 -18.27 29.36 7.07
CA GLY A 81 -18.71 29.61 8.44
C GLY A 81 -17.83 28.97 9.53
N ARG A 82 -18.38 28.87 10.74
CA ARG A 82 -17.77 28.18 11.90
C ARG A 82 -18.73 27.16 12.47
N LEU A 83 -18.24 25.93 12.64
CA LEU A 83 -18.94 24.92 13.43
C LEU A 83 -18.96 25.36 14.90
N ARG A 84 -20.14 25.33 15.51
CA ARG A 84 -20.36 25.60 16.93
C ARG A 84 -21.21 24.50 17.53
N GLU A 85 -21.01 24.25 18.81
CA GLU A 85 -21.86 23.36 19.58
C GLU A 85 -22.92 24.19 20.31
N GLY A 86 -24.20 23.85 20.09
CA GLY A 86 -25.35 24.43 20.77
C GLY A 86 -25.80 23.60 21.98
N PRO A 87 -26.99 23.89 22.53
CA PRO A 87 -27.58 23.10 23.61
C PRO A 87 -27.68 21.61 23.24
N ASN A 88 -27.52 20.72 24.21
CA ASN A 88 -27.56 19.25 24.05
C ASN A 88 -26.51 18.69 23.05
N ARG A 89 -25.36 19.33 22.90
CA ARG A 89 -24.26 18.95 21.99
C ARG A 89 -24.62 18.99 20.49
N LYS A 90 -25.76 19.57 20.11
CA LYS A 90 -26.20 19.72 18.72
C LYS A 90 -25.22 20.63 17.98
N LEU A 91 -24.67 20.19 16.84
CA LEU A 91 -23.79 21.04 16.05
C LEU A 91 -24.62 21.99 15.18
N VAL A 92 -24.11 23.21 15.05
CA VAL A 92 -24.62 24.24 14.13
C VAL A 92 -23.47 24.86 13.36
N VAL A 93 -23.78 25.41 12.20
CA VAL A 93 -22.86 26.20 11.40
C VAL A 93 -23.28 27.67 11.52
N ASP A 94 -22.45 28.47 12.19
CA ASP A 94 -22.56 29.93 12.12
C ASP A 94 -22.01 30.38 10.75
N CYS A 95 -22.91 30.70 9.82
CA CYS A 95 -22.58 31.11 8.46
C CYS A 95 -22.14 32.58 8.43
N ASN A 96 -21.02 32.89 9.10
CA ASN A 96 -20.51 34.24 9.27
C ASN A 96 -19.68 34.77 8.08
N GLY A 97 -19.40 33.91 7.09
CA GLY A 97 -18.65 34.27 5.88
C GLY A 97 -17.17 34.60 6.13
N GLU A 98 -16.61 34.26 7.29
CA GLU A 98 -15.21 34.51 7.65
C GLU A 98 -14.21 33.81 6.69
N GLY A 99 -14.69 32.84 5.92
CA GLY A 99 -13.91 32.18 4.89
C GLY A 99 -13.13 30.98 5.43
N ILE A 100 -12.36 30.38 4.53
CA ILE A 100 -11.60 29.16 4.78
C ILE A 100 -10.10 29.44 4.72
N LEU A 101 -9.30 28.79 5.57
CA LEU A 101 -7.86 29.03 5.61
C LEU A 101 -7.23 28.49 4.32
N PHE A 102 -6.38 29.29 3.69
CA PHE A 102 -5.67 28.98 2.46
C PHE A 102 -4.18 29.29 2.63
N VAL A 103 -3.33 28.36 2.23
CA VAL A 103 -1.88 28.47 2.33
C VAL A 103 -1.28 28.24 0.95
N GLU A 104 -0.53 29.21 0.45
CA GLU A 104 0.34 29.00 -0.70
C GLU A 104 1.67 28.40 -0.22
N ALA A 105 2.21 27.45 -0.95
CA ALA A 105 3.53 26.88 -0.67
C ALA A 105 4.31 26.67 -1.97
N SER A 106 5.63 26.63 -1.87
CA SER A 106 6.53 26.21 -2.94
C SER A 106 7.39 25.06 -2.45
N ALA A 107 7.63 24.06 -3.30
CA ALA A 107 8.41 22.89 -2.94
C ALA A 107 9.51 22.62 -3.96
N ASP A 108 10.74 22.46 -3.47
CA ASP A 108 11.88 22.02 -4.28
C ASP A 108 11.91 20.48 -4.34
N ARG A 109 11.51 19.95 -5.51
CA ARG A 109 11.44 18.52 -5.92
C ARG A 109 10.31 17.69 -5.30
N ASP A 110 9.56 17.01 -6.16
CA ASP A 110 8.46 16.12 -5.76
C ASP A 110 8.95 14.85 -5.04
N GLN A 111 8.37 14.58 -3.87
CA GLN A 111 8.14 13.22 -3.39
C GLN A 111 6.65 13.05 -3.13
N ASN A 112 6.02 12.17 -3.93
CA ASN A 112 4.60 11.84 -3.79
C ASN A 112 4.37 11.01 -2.52
N PRO A 113 3.23 11.17 -1.83
CA PRO A 113 2.89 10.33 -0.69
C PRO A 113 2.74 8.87 -1.13
N LYS A 114 3.45 7.98 -0.43
CA LYS A 114 3.48 6.54 -0.64
C LYS A 114 2.05 5.99 -0.62
N SER A 115 1.62 5.43 -1.75
CA SER A 115 0.44 4.59 -1.78
C SER A 115 0.88 3.13 -1.91
N LEU A 116 0.35 2.26 -1.04
CA LEU A 116 0.52 0.80 -1.02
C LEU A 116 0.02 0.08 -2.31
N LYS A 117 -0.26 0.82 -3.39
CA LYS A 117 -1.12 0.38 -4.50
C LYS A 117 -0.33 -0.28 -5.64
N TYR A 118 0.99 -0.16 -5.60
CA TYR A 118 1.90 -0.65 -6.63
C TYR A 118 3.05 -1.44 -6.02
N VAL A 119 3.33 -2.62 -6.57
CA VAL A 119 4.54 -3.39 -6.23
C VAL A 119 5.57 -3.17 -7.34
N PRO A 120 6.64 -2.42 -7.08
CA PRO A 120 7.72 -2.25 -8.05
C PRO A 120 8.52 -3.55 -8.16
N VAL A 121 8.65 -4.08 -9.37
CA VAL A 121 9.46 -5.27 -9.67
C VAL A 121 10.60 -4.85 -10.59
N ILE A 122 11.80 -5.32 -10.30
CA ILE A 122 12.99 -5.10 -11.12
C ILE A 122 13.58 -6.44 -11.55
N MET A 123 14.11 -6.49 -12.78
CA MET A 123 14.82 -7.62 -13.35
C MET A 123 16.10 -7.12 -14.02
N CYS A 124 17.25 -7.63 -13.57
CA CYS A 124 18.55 -7.18 -14.04
C CYS A 124 19.20 -8.25 -14.92
N TYR A 125 19.60 -7.92 -16.14
CA TYR A 125 20.17 -8.85 -17.11
C TYR A 125 21.62 -8.48 -17.44
N LYS A 126 22.49 -9.49 -17.47
CA LYS A 126 23.86 -9.36 -17.97
C LYS A 126 23.83 -9.19 -19.49
N ALA A 127 24.90 -8.59 -20.02
CA ALA A 127 25.16 -8.66 -21.45
C ALA A 127 25.33 -10.13 -21.86
N ASN A 128 24.81 -10.48 -23.03
CA ASN A 128 25.01 -11.81 -23.60
C ASN A 128 25.94 -11.71 -24.83
N PRO A 129 27.22 -12.12 -24.72
CA PRO A 129 28.19 -12.00 -25.80
C PRO A 129 27.87 -12.82 -27.05
N SER A 130 27.04 -13.86 -26.93
CA SER A 130 26.67 -14.75 -28.06
C SER A 130 25.49 -14.25 -28.88
N LEU A 131 24.81 -13.19 -28.44
CA LEU A 131 23.75 -12.55 -29.22
C LEU A 131 24.32 -11.63 -30.30
N ASN A 132 23.59 -11.51 -31.40
CA ASN A 132 23.86 -10.50 -32.42
C ASN A 132 23.95 -9.11 -31.76
N LYS A 133 25.11 -8.44 -31.91
CA LYS A 133 25.40 -7.12 -31.32
C LYS A 133 24.36 -6.05 -31.67
N ASN A 134 23.58 -6.24 -32.73
CA ASN A 134 22.53 -5.33 -33.17
C ASN A 134 21.16 -5.56 -32.52
N ARG A 135 20.99 -6.60 -31.68
CA ARG A 135 19.71 -6.86 -31.02
C ARG A 135 19.54 -5.90 -29.84
N ASN A 136 18.74 -4.86 -30.03
CA ASN A 136 18.43 -3.88 -28.98
C ASN A 136 17.35 -4.43 -28.02
N PRO A 137 17.63 -4.56 -26.70
CA PRO A 137 16.67 -5.09 -25.74
C PRO A 137 15.42 -4.23 -25.60
N VAL A 138 15.52 -2.90 -25.72
CA VAL A 138 14.38 -1.98 -25.67
C VAL A 138 13.41 -2.28 -26.80
N LYS A 139 13.92 -2.36 -28.03
CA LYS A 139 13.10 -2.64 -29.22
C LYS A 139 12.45 -4.03 -29.12
N ALA A 140 13.23 -5.05 -28.78
CA ALA A 140 12.74 -6.42 -28.66
C ALA A 140 11.62 -6.55 -27.59
N ILE A 141 11.82 -5.95 -26.41
CA ILE A 141 10.83 -5.98 -25.33
C ILE A 141 9.60 -5.16 -25.69
N ARG A 142 9.75 -3.98 -26.30
CA ARG A 142 8.62 -3.13 -26.72
C ARG A 142 7.72 -3.84 -27.73
N GLU A 143 8.31 -4.46 -28.75
CA GLU A 143 7.56 -5.21 -29.76
C GLU A 143 6.89 -6.45 -29.18
N ALA A 144 7.59 -7.20 -28.34
CA ALA A 144 7.04 -8.37 -27.67
C ALA A 144 5.89 -8.01 -26.72
N LEU A 145 6.04 -6.92 -25.96
CA LEU A 145 5.02 -6.39 -25.08
C LEU A 145 3.77 -5.98 -25.85
N SER A 146 3.93 -5.29 -26.98
CA SER A 146 2.80 -4.90 -27.85
C SER A 146 2.01 -6.13 -28.33
N ARG A 147 2.71 -7.21 -28.73
CA ARG A 147 2.05 -8.48 -29.10
C ARG A 147 1.40 -9.16 -27.90
N ALA A 148 2.04 -9.15 -26.73
CA ALA A 148 1.51 -9.76 -25.51
C ALA A 148 0.23 -9.07 -25.05
N LEU A 149 0.14 -7.74 -25.20
CA LEU A 149 -1.05 -6.96 -24.88
C LEU A 149 -2.26 -7.29 -25.74
N VAL A 150 -2.12 -7.97 -26.88
CA VAL A 150 -3.27 -8.50 -27.63
C VAL A 150 -4.00 -9.57 -26.80
N TYR A 151 -3.24 -10.44 -26.14
CA TYR A 151 -3.78 -11.50 -25.28
C TYR A 151 -4.16 -10.96 -23.90
N TYR A 152 -3.37 -10.02 -23.38
CA TYR A 152 -3.57 -9.37 -22.08
C TYR A 152 -4.20 -7.97 -22.23
N TYR A 153 -5.14 -7.82 -23.16
CA TYR A 153 -5.74 -6.52 -23.49
C TYR A 153 -6.34 -5.74 -22.30
N PRO A 154 -6.84 -6.37 -21.20
CA PRO A 154 -7.30 -5.60 -20.05
C PRO A 154 -6.19 -4.78 -19.37
N LEU A 155 -4.91 -5.16 -19.49
CA LEU A 155 -3.79 -4.37 -18.96
C LEU A 155 -3.60 -3.04 -19.71
N ALA A 156 -4.09 -2.93 -20.95
CA ALA A 156 -4.09 -1.70 -21.73
C ALA A 156 -5.29 -0.79 -21.42
N GLY A 157 -6.19 -1.21 -20.53
CA GLY A 157 -7.38 -0.46 -20.14
C GLY A 157 -7.16 0.50 -18.97
N ARG A 158 -8.26 0.91 -18.34
CA ARG A 158 -8.29 1.72 -17.11
C ARG A 158 -9.24 1.10 -16.09
N LEU A 159 -8.88 1.12 -14.81
CA LEU A 159 -9.83 0.75 -13.75
C LEU A 159 -10.89 1.83 -13.59
N ARG A 160 -12.13 1.40 -13.38
CA ARG A 160 -13.27 2.23 -12.99
C ARG A 160 -13.92 1.65 -11.75
N GLU A 161 -14.50 2.52 -10.94
CA GLU A 161 -15.28 2.12 -9.78
C GLU A 161 -16.76 2.07 -10.18
N GLY A 162 -17.39 0.92 -9.94
CA GLY A 162 -18.82 0.72 -10.09
C GLY A 162 -19.55 0.71 -8.74
N PRO A 163 -20.83 0.32 -8.73
CA PRO A 163 -21.64 0.28 -7.51
C PRO A 163 -20.98 -0.52 -6.39
N ASN A 164 -21.22 -0.13 -5.13
CA ASN A 164 -20.65 -0.74 -3.93
C ASN A 164 -19.11 -0.79 -3.94
N ARG A 165 -18.44 0.16 -4.60
CA ARG A 165 -16.98 0.22 -4.74
C ARG A 165 -16.39 -0.98 -5.49
N LYS A 166 -17.21 -1.69 -6.29
CA LYS A 166 -16.74 -2.84 -7.09
C LYS A 166 -15.93 -2.31 -8.27
N LEU A 167 -14.68 -2.74 -8.37
CA LEU A 167 -13.82 -2.34 -9.48
C LEU A 167 -14.14 -3.13 -10.75
N VAL A 168 -14.12 -2.43 -11.88
CA VAL A 168 -14.23 -2.98 -13.22
C VAL A 168 -13.11 -2.43 -14.09
N VAL A 169 -12.75 -3.13 -15.15
CA VAL A 169 -11.75 -2.66 -16.11
C VAL A 169 -12.48 -2.20 -17.35
N ASP A 170 -12.26 -0.94 -17.71
CA ASP A 170 -12.62 -0.37 -18.99
C ASP A 170 -11.53 -0.77 -20.00
N CYS A 171 -11.81 -1.78 -20.82
CA CYS A 171 -10.89 -2.31 -21.82
C CYS A 171 -10.82 -1.39 -23.05
N ASN A 172 -10.49 -0.12 -22.83
CA ASN A 172 -10.51 0.94 -23.85
C ASN A 172 -9.28 0.96 -24.78
N GLY A 173 -8.29 0.09 -24.53
CA GLY A 173 -7.11 -0.04 -25.38
C GLY A 173 -6.20 1.19 -25.41
N GLU A 174 -6.29 2.11 -24.45
CA GLU A 174 -5.42 3.30 -24.38
C GLU A 174 -3.94 2.96 -24.22
N GLY A 175 -3.61 1.73 -23.86
CA GLY A 175 -2.25 1.23 -23.76
C GLY A 175 -1.64 1.43 -22.37
N ILE A 176 -0.37 1.02 -22.28
CA ILE A 176 0.45 1.10 -21.08
C ILE A 176 1.52 2.19 -21.22
N LEU A 177 2.16 2.58 -20.13
CA LEU A 177 3.34 3.43 -20.21
C LEU A 177 4.59 2.59 -20.48
N PHE A 178 5.38 2.98 -21.47
CA PHE A 178 6.67 2.36 -21.79
C PHE A 178 7.77 3.43 -21.83
N VAL A 179 8.86 3.21 -21.09
CA VAL A 179 10.00 4.11 -21.02
C VAL A 179 11.25 3.41 -21.52
N GLU A 180 11.96 4.10 -22.41
CA GLU A 180 13.31 3.77 -22.80
C GLU A 180 14.27 4.68 -22.02
N ALA A 181 15.31 4.09 -21.43
CA ALA A 181 16.32 4.81 -20.69
C ALA A 181 17.71 4.22 -20.94
N SER A 182 18.74 5.00 -20.66
CA SER A 182 20.14 4.58 -20.67
C SER A 182 20.85 5.10 -19.44
N ALA A 183 21.74 4.30 -18.86
CA ALA A 183 22.54 4.68 -17.71
C ALA A 183 24.03 4.47 -17.96
N ASN A 184 24.83 5.49 -17.62
CA ASN A 184 26.29 5.48 -17.75
C ASN A 184 26.97 4.70 -16.61
N VAL A 185 26.51 3.46 -16.38
CA VAL A 185 26.96 2.56 -15.31
C VAL A 185 26.97 1.12 -15.83
N THR A 186 27.81 0.26 -15.27
CA THR A 186 27.81 -1.19 -15.54
C THR A 186 27.03 -1.95 -14.48
N LEU A 187 26.57 -3.16 -14.80
CA LEU A 187 25.87 -4.01 -13.83
C LEU A 187 26.78 -4.39 -12.64
N GLU A 188 28.08 -4.52 -12.88
CA GLU A 188 29.08 -4.78 -11.83
C GLU A 188 29.22 -3.60 -10.87
N GLN A 189 29.23 -2.36 -11.38
CA GLN A 189 29.26 -1.15 -10.56
C GLN A 189 28.00 -0.96 -9.70
N LEU A 190 26.86 -1.52 -10.13
CA LEU A 190 25.63 -1.54 -9.33
C LEU A 190 25.75 -2.50 -8.15
N GLY A 191 26.39 -3.66 -8.34
CA GLY A 191 26.62 -4.66 -7.28
C GLY A 191 25.35 -5.01 -6.52
N ASP A 192 25.44 -5.09 -5.18
CA ASP A 192 24.31 -5.43 -4.31
C ASP A 192 23.23 -4.34 -4.21
N LYS A 193 23.43 -3.16 -4.80
CA LYS A 193 22.41 -2.08 -4.81
C LYS A 193 21.16 -2.45 -5.64
N ILE A 194 21.22 -3.53 -6.43
CA ILE A 194 20.06 -4.07 -7.15
C ILE A 194 19.14 -4.89 -6.24
N LEU A 195 19.60 -5.27 -5.04
CA LEU A 195 18.82 -6.05 -4.08
C LEU A 195 17.87 -5.14 -3.29
N PRO A 196 16.76 -5.67 -2.75
CA PRO A 196 15.88 -4.90 -1.89
C PRO A 196 16.56 -4.56 -0.56
N PRO A 197 16.26 -3.39 0.04
CA PRO A 197 15.63 -2.25 -0.60
C PRO A 197 16.57 -1.61 -1.62
N CYS A 198 16.15 -1.56 -2.89
CA CYS A 198 16.95 -0.99 -3.97
C CYS A 198 16.95 0.54 -3.83
N PRO A 199 18.10 1.17 -3.52
CA PRO A 199 18.17 2.62 -3.36
C PRO A 199 18.07 3.37 -4.70
N LEU A 200 18.19 2.67 -5.83
CA LEU A 200 18.19 3.23 -7.19
C LEU A 200 16.84 3.04 -7.90
N LEU A 201 15.78 2.74 -7.14
CA LEU A 201 14.49 2.40 -7.72
C LEU A 201 13.88 3.56 -8.51
N GLU A 202 14.04 4.80 -8.06
CA GLU A 202 13.45 5.96 -8.71
C GLU A 202 14.13 6.26 -10.06
N GLU A 203 15.41 5.91 -10.19
CA GLU A 203 16.18 5.97 -11.42
C GLU A 203 15.81 4.83 -12.38
N PHE A 204 15.54 3.63 -11.85
CA PHE A 204 15.17 2.46 -12.65
C PHE A 204 13.71 2.46 -13.07
N LEU A 205 12.84 3.17 -12.35
CA LEU A 205 11.39 3.18 -12.56
C LEU A 205 10.83 4.58 -12.31
N PHE A 206 10.91 5.45 -13.31
CA PHE A 206 10.46 6.83 -13.22
C PHE A 206 8.93 6.91 -13.06
N ASN A 207 8.48 7.46 -11.92
CA ASN A 207 7.05 7.67 -11.70
C ASN A 207 6.57 8.94 -12.41
N PHE A 208 5.70 8.78 -13.41
CA PHE A 208 5.09 9.93 -14.09
C PHE A 208 4.01 10.56 -13.20
N PRO A 209 4.05 11.89 -12.99
CA PRO A 209 2.99 12.59 -12.26
C PRO A 209 1.60 12.27 -12.84
N GLY A 210 0.66 11.90 -11.98
CA GLY A 210 -0.71 11.53 -12.36
C GLY A 210 -0.88 10.11 -12.90
N SER A 211 0.16 9.27 -12.83
CA SER A 211 0.09 7.86 -13.27
C SER A 211 -0.05 6.85 -12.12
N ASP A 212 -0.09 7.31 -10.87
CA ASP A 212 -0.08 6.50 -9.65
C ASP A 212 -1.42 6.51 -8.88
N GLY A 213 -2.50 6.96 -9.51
CA GLY A 213 -3.87 6.69 -9.04
C GLY A 213 -4.30 5.26 -9.35
N ILE A 214 -5.38 4.76 -8.76
CA ILE A 214 -5.94 3.43 -9.13
C ILE A 214 -6.89 3.58 -10.31
N ILE A 215 -7.85 4.48 -10.17
CA ILE A 215 -8.94 4.71 -11.12
C ILE A 215 -8.46 5.65 -12.24
N GLY A 216 -8.82 5.34 -13.48
CA GLY A 216 -8.51 6.19 -14.64
C GLY A 216 -7.03 6.29 -15.00
N CYS A 217 -6.14 5.58 -14.30
CA CYS A 217 -4.69 5.63 -14.52
C CYS A 217 -4.18 4.40 -15.30
N PRO A 218 -3.03 4.50 -15.99
CA PRO A 218 -2.40 3.35 -16.63
C PRO A 218 -2.12 2.22 -15.64
N LEU A 219 -2.53 1.01 -16.01
CA LEU A 219 -2.45 -0.17 -15.13
C LEU A 219 -1.05 -0.78 -15.05
N LEU A 220 -0.19 -0.43 -16.00
CA LEU A 220 1.17 -0.91 -16.11
C LEU A 220 2.08 0.22 -16.61
N LEU A 221 3.24 0.32 -15.99
CA LEU A 221 4.38 1.09 -16.46
C LEU A 221 5.57 0.14 -16.58
N VAL A 222 6.26 0.17 -17.70
CA VAL A 222 7.48 -0.60 -17.96
C VAL A 222 8.60 0.38 -18.34
N GLN A 223 9.76 0.22 -17.73
CA GLN A 223 10.98 0.93 -18.10
C GLN A 223 12.08 -0.08 -18.44
N VAL A 224 12.73 0.12 -19.59
CA VAL A 224 13.93 -0.64 -19.99
C VAL A 224 15.12 0.32 -19.98
N THR A 225 16.07 0.07 -19.09
CA THR A 225 17.28 0.88 -18.93
C THR A 225 18.50 0.12 -19.44
N CYS A 226 19.10 0.59 -20.54
CA CYS A 226 20.32 0.01 -21.09
C CYS A 226 21.56 0.47 -20.30
N LEU A 227 22.48 -0.45 -20.03
CA LEU A 227 23.73 -0.21 -19.30
C LEU A 227 24.93 -0.18 -20.24
N THR A 228 26.00 0.53 -19.86
CA THR A 228 27.23 0.66 -20.68
C THR A 228 27.94 -0.67 -20.94
N CYS A 229 27.78 -1.66 -20.06
CA CYS A 229 28.34 -3.00 -20.24
C CYS A 229 27.56 -3.88 -21.23
N GLY A 230 26.48 -3.37 -21.84
CA GLY A 230 25.59 -4.12 -22.74
C GLY A 230 24.52 -4.95 -22.00
N GLY A 231 24.46 -4.88 -20.68
CA GLY A 231 23.35 -5.40 -19.88
C GLY A 231 22.17 -4.43 -19.86
N PHE A 232 21.05 -4.83 -19.27
CA PHE A 232 19.89 -3.95 -19.12
C PHE A 232 19.08 -4.27 -17.86
N ILE A 233 18.29 -3.29 -17.42
CA ILE A 233 17.34 -3.40 -16.31
C ILE A 233 15.94 -3.25 -16.88
N LEU A 234 15.07 -4.24 -16.63
CA LEU A 234 13.64 -4.14 -16.83
C LEU A 234 13.00 -3.84 -15.48
N ALA A 235 12.43 -2.66 -15.33
CA ALA A 235 11.65 -2.30 -14.15
C ALA A 235 10.18 -2.14 -14.55
N LEU A 236 9.28 -2.56 -13.68
CA LEU A 236 7.86 -2.38 -13.92
C LEU A 236 7.12 -1.97 -12.64
N ARG A 237 6.05 -1.21 -12.87
CA ARG A 237 5.05 -0.86 -11.88
C ARG A 237 3.70 -1.38 -12.36
N LEU A 238 3.18 -2.39 -11.68
CA LEU A 238 1.88 -2.98 -11.97
C LEU A 238 0.86 -2.56 -10.92
N ASN A 239 -0.34 -2.15 -11.35
CA ASN A 239 -1.47 -2.03 -10.46
C ASN A 239 -1.91 -3.42 -9.97
N HIS A 240 -1.69 -3.71 -8.68
CA HIS A 240 -1.87 -5.05 -8.13
C HIS A 240 -3.34 -5.52 -8.17
N THR A 241 -4.33 -4.63 -8.34
CA THR A 241 -5.72 -5.03 -8.57
C THR A 241 -5.85 -5.93 -9.81
N MET A 242 -4.98 -5.76 -10.80
CA MET A 242 -5.02 -6.53 -12.04
C MET A 242 -4.55 -7.96 -11.84
N CYS A 243 -3.41 -8.19 -11.20
CA CYS A 243 -2.88 -9.53 -11.00
C CYS A 243 -1.91 -9.61 -9.82
N ASP A 244 -1.79 -10.82 -9.27
CA ASP A 244 -0.81 -11.17 -8.26
C ASP A 244 0.53 -11.57 -8.90
N ALA A 245 1.50 -11.98 -8.09
CA ALA A 245 2.82 -12.38 -8.57
C ALA A 245 2.78 -13.53 -9.59
N SER A 246 1.87 -14.50 -9.41
CA SER A 246 1.72 -15.62 -10.35
C SER A 246 1.14 -15.15 -11.70
N GLY A 247 0.12 -14.28 -11.66
CA GLY A 247 -0.42 -13.68 -12.88
C GLY A 247 0.57 -12.78 -13.61
N LEU A 248 1.36 -12.00 -12.88
CA LEU A 248 2.45 -11.20 -13.45
C LEU A 248 3.52 -12.09 -14.11
N LEU A 249 3.87 -13.24 -13.52
CA LEU A 249 4.81 -14.18 -14.12
C LEU A 249 4.31 -14.72 -15.47
N LEU A 250 3.03 -15.08 -15.56
CA LEU A 250 2.43 -15.54 -16.83
C LEU A 250 2.59 -14.46 -17.91
N PHE A 251 2.28 -13.22 -17.58
CA PHE A 251 2.44 -12.09 -18.49
C PHE A 251 3.90 -11.87 -18.90
N LEU A 252 4.84 -11.87 -17.95
CA LEU A 252 6.27 -11.72 -18.25
C LEU A 252 6.83 -12.87 -19.09
N THR A 253 6.36 -14.09 -18.85
CA THR A 253 6.70 -15.28 -19.65
C THR A 253 6.20 -15.12 -21.09
N ALA A 254 4.97 -14.66 -21.29
CA ALA A 254 4.43 -14.39 -22.61
C ALA A 254 5.24 -13.33 -23.37
N ILE A 255 5.63 -12.22 -22.72
CA ILE A 255 6.52 -11.21 -23.32
C ILE A 255 7.87 -11.85 -23.66
N ALA A 256 8.42 -12.68 -22.77
CA ALA A 256 9.72 -13.32 -22.99
C ALA A 256 9.68 -14.30 -24.17
N GLU A 257 8.64 -15.12 -24.30
CA GLU A 257 8.40 -16.00 -25.45
C GLU A 257 8.32 -15.22 -26.75
N MET A 258 7.53 -14.14 -26.77
CA MET A 258 7.38 -13.29 -27.94
C MET A 258 8.66 -12.56 -28.29
N ALA A 259 9.44 -12.12 -27.31
CA ALA A 259 10.75 -11.52 -27.54
C ALA A 259 11.72 -12.50 -28.21
N ARG A 260 11.58 -13.80 -27.92
CA ARG A 260 12.34 -14.90 -28.55
C ARG A 260 11.75 -15.38 -29.89
N GLY A 261 10.66 -14.78 -30.36
CA GLY A 261 10.07 -15.06 -31.67
C GLY A 261 8.80 -15.92 -31.66
N ALA A 262 8.25 -16.27 -30.49
CA ALA A 262 6.95 -16.94 -30.45
C ALA A 262 5.84 -16.03 -30.98
N HIS A 263 4.90 -16.63 -31.72
CA HIS A 263 3.74 -15.91 -32.28
C HIS A 263 2.58 -15.76 -31.28
N ALA A 264 2.50 -16.64 -30.27
CA ALA A 264 1.47 -16.65 -29.24
C ALA A 264 2.07 -17.12 -27.90
N PRO A 265 1.45 -16.78 -26.75
CA PRO A 265 1.83 -17.33 -25.45
C PRO A 265 1.64 -18.85 -25.42
N SER A 266 2.55 -19.58 -24.77
CA SER A 266 2.40 -21.03 -24.53
C SER A 266 1.21 -21.37 -23.64
N ILE A 267 0.85 -20.45 -22.74
CA ILE A 267 -0.35 -20.51 -21.89
C ILE A 267 -1.20 -19.28 -22.20
N LEU A 268 -2.39 -19.49 -22.76
CA LEU A 268 -3.32 -18.40 -23.04
C LEU A 268 -3.87 -17.80 -21.74
N PRO A 269 -3.92 -16.46 -21.60
CA PRO A 269 -4.51 -15.83 -20.43
C PRO A 269 -6.02 -16.07 -20.37
N VAL A 270 -6.51 -16.31 -19.16
CA VAL A 270 -7.93 -16.47 -18.86
C VAL A 270 -8.39 -15.35 -17.94
N TRP A 271 -9.47 -14.66 -18.33
CA TRP A 271 -10.04 -13.56 -17.55
C TRP A 271 -10.86 -14.05 -16.36
N GLU A 272 -11.93 -14.80 -16.63
CA GLU A 272 -12.89 -15.46 -15.73
C GLU A 272 -12.88 -15.03 -14.24
N ARG A 273 -12.96 -13.71 -13.97
CA ARG A 273 -12.87 -13.15 -12.61
C ARG A 273 -14.06 -13.58 -11.74
N GLU A 274 -15.17 -13.91 -12.39
CA GLU A 274 -16.39 -14.46 -11.80
C GLU A 274 -16.17 -15.75 -11.02
N LEU A 275 -15.11 -16.52 -11.33
CA LEU A 275 -14.73 -17.71 -10.55
C LEU A 275 -14.45 -17.40 -9.08
N LEU A 276 -14.14 -16.16 -8.74
CA LEU A 276 -13.87 -15.69 -7.38
C LEU A 276 -14.86 -14.61 -6.92
N PHE A 277 -16.02 -14.49 -7.55
CA PHE A 277 -17.09 -13.63 -7.04
C PHE A 277 -17.68 -14.21 -5.75
N ALA A 278 -18.29 -13.31 -4.97
CA ALA A 278 -19.12 -13.69 -3.84
C ALA A 278 -20.27 -14.60 -4.31
N ARG A 279 -20.73 -15.45 -3.39
CA ARG A 279 -21.91 -16.31 -3.56
C ARG A 279 -23.18 -15.46 -3.64
N ASP A 280 -24.23 -16.10 -4.11
CA ASP A 280 -25.58 -15.54 -4.12
C ASP A 280 -26.54 -16.49 -3.36
N PRO A 281 -27.04 -16.11 -2.17
CA PRO A 281 -26.68 -14.90 -1.42
C PRO A 281 -25.27 -15.00 -0.79
N PRO A 282 -24.58 -13.87 -0.55
CA PRO A 282 -23.29 -13.87 0.13
C PRO A 282 -23.46 -14.26 1.61
N ARG A 283 -22.55 -15.08 2.13
CA ARG A 283 -22.54 -15.55 3.52
C ARG A 283 -21.13 -15.62 4.10
N ILE A 284 -20.92 -15.05 5.29
CA ILE A 284 -19.64 -15.17 6.00
C ILE A 284 -19.66 -16.47 6.82
N THR A 285 -18.77 -17.40 6.49
CA THR A 285 -18.71 -18.76 7.07
C THR A 285 -17.43 -19.03 7.86
N CYS A 286 -16.51 -18.07 7.90
CA CYS A 286 -15.22 -18.17 8.58
C CYS A 286 -14.97 -16.91 9.40
N ALA A 287 -14.20 -17.03 10.49
CA ALA A 287 -13.64 -15.87 11.16
C ALA A 287 -12.48 -15.32 10.33
N HIS A 288 -12.50 -14.01 10.07
CA HIS A 288 -11.46 -13.32 9.29
C HIS A 288 -10.81 -12.25 10.16
N HIS A 289 -9.83 -12.67 10.96
CA HIS A 289 -9.10 -11.81 11.91
C HIS A 289 -8.34 -10.66 11.26
N GLU A 290 -8.15 -10.72 9.94
CA GLU A 290 -7.57 -9.68 9.10
C GLU A 290 -8.53 -8.52 8.78
N TYR A 291 -9.82 -8.66 9.05
CA TYR A 291 -10.85 -7.62 8.90
C TYR A 291 -11.54 -7.28 10.24
N GLU A 292 -10.92 -7.61 11.38
CA GLU A 292 -11.38 -7.18 12.70
C GLU A 292 -10.89 -5.76 13.01
N ASP A 293 -11.79 -4.90 13.47
CA ASP A 293 -11.44 -3.56 13.94
C ASP A 293 -10.65 -3.64 15.25
N VAL A 294 -9.57 -2.87 15.35
CA VAL A 294 -8.79 -2.74 16.58
C VAL A 294 -9.31 -1.50 17.30
N ILE A 295 -10.07 -1.70 18.39
CA ILE A 295 -10.58 -0.63 19.24
C ILE A 295 -9.39 0.15 19.81
N GLY A 296 -9.23 1.38 19.33
CA GLY A 296 -8.36 2.38 19.93
C GLY A 296 -9.19 3.62 20.20
N HIS A 297 -9.48 3.89 21.47
CA HIS A 297 -10.07 5.14 21.91
C HIS A 297 -9.22 6.32 21.41
N SER A 298 -9.83 7.18 20.59
CA SER A 298 -9.30 8.49 20.25
C SER A 298 -9.68 9.44 21.38
N ASP A 299 -8.76 9.65 22.32
CA ASP A 299 -8.91 10.66 23.36
C ASP A 299 -9.03 12.05 22.72
N GLY A 300 -10.08 12.76 23.13
CA GLY A 300 -10.41 14.09 22.68
C GLY A 300 -9.33 15.09 23.08
N SER A 301 -8.57 15.56 22.09
CA SER A 301 -7.92 16.87 22.15
C SER A 301 -8.55 17.75 21.09
N TYR A 302 -9.34 18.72 21.55
CA TYR A 302 -9.95 19.76 20.73
C TYR A 302 -8.86 20.63 20.11
N ALA A 303 -8.49 20.32 18.87
CA ALA A 303 -7.83 21.28 18.01
C ALA A 303 -8.92 22.16 17.36
N SER A 304 -8.88 23.46 17.65
CA SER A 304 -9.72 24.49 17.01
C SER A 304 -9.84 24.24 15.50
N SER A 305 -11.07 24.10 15.03
CA SER A 305 -11.46 23.67 13.68
C SER A 305 -11.25 24.77 12.63
N ASN A 306 -9.99 25.08 12.29
CA ASN A 306 -9.70 25.86 11.08
C ASN A 306 -9.56 24.91 9.89
N GLN A 307 -10.58 24.92 9.01
CA GLN A 307 -10.52 24.27 7.69
C GLN A 307 -9.31 24.83 6.94
N SER A 308 -8.36 23.97 6.54
CA SER A 308 -7.10 24.41 5.94
C SER A 308 -6.89 23.81 4.56
N ASN A 309 -6.74 24.71 3.60
CA ASN A 309 -6.51 24.42 2.19
C ASN A 309 -5.11 24.88 1.83
N MET A 310 -4.41 24.15 0.97
CA MET A 310 -3.05 24.47 0.59
C MET A 310 -2.84 24.22 -0.89
N VAL A 311 -2.25 25.19 -1.59
CA VAL A 311 -1.75 24.99 -2.95
C VAL A 311 -0.23 25.03 -2.92
N THR A 312 0.41 23.94 -3.33
CA THR A 312 1.86 23.86 -3.47
C THR A 312 2.26 23.96 -4.93
N CYS A 313 2.94 25.03 -5.31
CA CYS A 313 3.55 25.16 -6.64
C CYS A 313 4.82 24.33 -6.73
N LEU A 314 4.93 23.55 -7.80
CA LEU A 314 6.08 22.69 -8.07
C LEU A 314 6.98 23.34 -9.12
N THR A 315 8.28 23.15 -8.99
CA THR A 315 9.28 23.70 -9.94
C THR A 315 9.12 23.14 -11.37
N CYS A 316 8.44 22.01 -11.53
CA CYS A 316 8.11 21.42 -12.83
C CYS A 316 6.94 22.12 -13.56
N GLY A 317 6.34 23.16 -12.95
CA GLY A 317 5.15 23.87 -13.47
C GLY A 317 3.81 23.21 -13.13
N GLY A 318 3.82 22.08 -12.38
CA GLY A 318 2.63 21.48 -11.79
C GLY A 318 2.26 22.12 -10.45
N PHE A 319 1.13 21.70 -9.88
CA PHE A 319 0.72 22.14 -8.54
C PHE A 319 -0.04 21.04 -7.80
N ILE A 320 0.01 21.08 -6.47
CA ILE A 320 -0.76 20.21 -5.57
C ILE A 320 -1.83 21.06 -4.91
N LEU A 321 -3.09 20.61 -4.92
CA LEU A 321 -4.18 21.16 -4.12
C LEU A 321 -4.49 20.17 -2.99
N ALA A 322 -4.21 20.58 -1.76
CA ALA A 322 -4.62 19.88 -0.56
C ALA A 322 -5.80 20.62 0.08
N LEU A 323 -6.81 19.88 0.53
CA LEU A 323 -8.00 20.43 1.19
C LEU A 323 -8.26 19.64 2.47
N ARG A 324 -8.65 20.33 3.53
CA ARG A 324 -9.19 19.72 4.76
C ARG A 324 -10.54 20.33 5.08
N LEU A 325 -11.52 19.45 5.20
CA LEU A 325 -12.90 19.81 5.48
C LEU A 325 -13.45 18.91 6.59
N ASN A 326 -14.30 19.46 7.47
CA ASN A 326 -14.87 18.69 8.58
C ASN A 326 -15.93 17.71 8.03
N HIS A 327 -15.83 16.41 8.34
CA HIS A 327 -16.72 15.40 7.80
C HIS A 327 -18.19 15.62 8.20
N THR A 328 -18.48 16.36 9.29
CA THR A 328 -19.85 16.75 9.62
C THR A 328 -20.48 17.67 8.58
N MET A 329 -19.68 18.42 7.80
CA MET A 329 -20.18 19.37 6.81
C MET A 329 -20.62 18.71 5.51
N CYS A 330 -20.00 17.61 5.09
CA CYS A 330 -20.43 16.81 3.95
C CYS A 330 -19.76 15.42 3.93
N ASP A 331 -20.45 14.47 3.31
CA ASP A 331 -19.92 13.16 2.97
C ASP A 331 -19.02 13.22 1.71
N ALA A 332 -18.58 12.06 1.23
CA ALA A 332 -17.74 11.97 0.04
C ALA A 332 -18.41 12.55 -1.23
N SER A 333 -19.74 12.40 -1.35
CA SER A 333 -20.50 12.91 -2.50
C SER A 333 -20.58 14.43 -2.46
N GLY A 334 -20.92 15.01 -1.31
CA GLY A 334 -20.96 16.46 -1.12
C GLY A 334 -19.59 17.11 -1.30
N LEU A 335 -18.53 16.45 -0.83
CA LEU A 335 -17.16 16.90 -1.08
C LEU A 335 -16.83 16.91 -2.58
N LEU A 336 -17.18 15.86 -3.32
CA LEU A 336 -16.95 15.80 -4.77
C LEU A 336 -17.69 16.91 -5.53
N LEU A 337 -18.94 17.22 -5.13
CA LEU A 337 -19.68 18.34 -5.71
C LEU A 337 -18.95 19.67 -5.50
N PHE A 338 -18.46 19.92 -4.28
CA PHE A 338 -17.68 21.12 -3.97
C PHE A 338 -16.37 21.20 -4.77
N LEU A 339 -15.64 20.09 -4.89
CA LEU A 339 -14.42 20.01 -5.72
C LEU A 339 -14.71 20.28 -7.20
N THR A 340 -15.82 19.75 -7.70
CA THR A 340 -16.26 19.94 -9.09
C THR A 340 -16.60 21.41 -9.34
N ALA A 341 -17.32 22.05 -8.41
CA ALA A 341 -17.61 23.48 -8.45
C ALA A 341 -16.33 24.33 -8.49
N ILE A 342 -15.34 24.04 -7.63
CA ILE A 342 -14.04 24.73 -7.67
C ILE A 342 -13.37 24.55 -9.03
N ALA A 343 -13.37 23.33 -9.58
CA ALA A 343 -12.75 23.06 -10.88
C ALA A 343 -13.46 23.78 -12.04
N GLU A 344 -14.78 23.85 -12.04
CA GLU A 344 -15.59 24.58 -13.02
C GLU A 344 -15.34 26.09 -12.95
N MET A 345 -15.38 26.64 -11.73
CA MET A 345 -15.06 28.04 -11.48
C MET A 345 -13.63 28.35 -11.92
N ALA A 346 -12.67 27.46 -11.68
CA ALA A 346 -11.29 27.61 -12.11
C ALA A 346 -11.17 27.58 -13.65
N ARG A 347 -12.05 26.87 -14.36
CA ARG A 347 -12.14 26.89 -15.84
C ARG A 347 -12.85 28.13 -16.39
N GLY A 348 -13.51 28.91 -15.54
CA GLY A 348 -14.19 30.15 -15.92
C GLY A 348 -15.72 30.06 -15.93
N ALA A 349 -16.30 29.00 -15.38
CA ALA A 349 -17.75 28.96 -15.16
C ALA A 349 -18.18 30.07 -14.18
N HIS A 350 -19.38 30.63 -14.41
CA HIS A 350 -19.96 31.66 -13.54
C HIS A 350 -20.78 31.07 -12.37
N ALA A 351 -21.22 29.81 -12.49
CA ALA A 351 -22.02 29.06 -11.52
C ALA A 351 -21.63 27.57 -11.59
N PRO A 352 -21.80 26.78 -10.51
CA PRO A 352 -21.57 25.35 -10.57
C PRO A 352 -22.67 24.66 -11.38
N SER A 353 -22.34 23.57 -12.07
CA SER A 353 -23.30 22.81 -12.88
C SER A 353 -24.40 22.18 -12.05
N ILE A 354 -24.11 21.91 -10.77
CA ILE A 354 -25.05 21.40 -9.78
C ILE A 354 -25.03 22.38 -8.61
N LEU A 355 -26.16 23.01 -8.33
CA LEU A 355 -26.29 23.91 -7.19
C LEU A 355 -26.32 23.11 -5.88
N PRO A 356 -25.60 23.54 -4.83
CA PRO A 356 -25.74 22.92 -3.52
C PRO A 356 -27.14 23.17 -2.97
N VAL A 357 -27.73 22.11 -2.40
CA VAL A 357 -29.01 22.18 -1.69
C VAL A 357 -28.73 22.03 -0.20
N TRP A 358 -29.29 22.93 0.60
CA TRP A 358 -29.23 22.84 2.06
C TRP A 358 -30.63 22.57 2.62
N GLU A 359 -31.01 21.28 2.63
CA GLU A 359 -32.27 20.77 3.18
C GLU A 359 -31.98 19.66 4.20
N ARG A 360 -31.15 19.98 5.20
CA ARG A 360 -30.68 19.02 6.23
C ARG A 360 -31.81 18.55 7.14
N GLU A 361 -32.88 19.33 7.23
CA GLU A 361 -34.12 19.04 7.93
C GLU A 361 -34.82 17.76 7.43
N LEU A 362 -34.55 17.33 6.19
CA LEU A 362 -35.04 16.04 5.67
C LEU A 362 -34.52 14.83 6.46
N LEU A 363 -33.39 15.01 7.16
CA LEU A 363 -32.74 13.98 7.97
C LEU A 363 -32.80 14.31 9.47
N PHE A 364 -33.74 15.16 9.89
CA PHE A 364 -34.06 15.32 11.30
C PHE A 364 -34.86 14.12 11.81
N ALA A 365 -34.72 13.83 13.09
CA ALA A 365 -35.51 12.83 13.78
C ALA A 365 -37.00 13.18 13.66
N ARG A 366 -37.82 12.13 13.61
CA ARG A 366 -39.28 12.27 13.67
C ARG A 366 -39.66 12.97 14.97
N ASP A 367 -40.80 13.65 14.98
CA ASP A 367 -41.39 14.20 16.21
C ASP A 367 -42.71 13.48 16.53
N PRO A 368 -42.78 12.68 17.62
CA PRO A 368 -41.70 12.36 18.55
C PRO A 368 -40.69 11.35 17.95
N PRO A 369 -39.43 11.35 18.43
CA PRO A 369 -38.43 10.38 17.99
C PRO A 369 -38.89 8.95 18.32
N ARG A 370 -38.73 8.03 17.36
CA ARG A 370 -39.11 6.62 17.51
C ARG A 370 -38.03 5.71 16.95
N ILE A 371 -37.46 4.89 17.82
CA ILE A 371 -36.56 3.80 17.43
C ILE A 371 -37.44 2.63 16.99
N THR A 372 -37.40 2.27 15.70
CA THR A 372 -38.26 1.22 15.13
C THR A 372 -37.56 -0.12 14.94
N CYS A 373 -36.25 -0.18 15.18
CA CYS A 373 -35.42 -1.38 15.07
C CYS A 373 -34.22 -1.29 16.02
N ALA A 374 -33.61 -2.43 16.34
CA ALA A 374 -32.39 -2.48 17.15
C ALA A 374 -31.21 -1.89 16.37
N HIS A 375 -30.43 -1.04 17.02
CA HIS A 375 -29.22 -0.44 16.50
C HIS A 375 -28.02 -0.90 17.33
N HIS A 376 -27.45 -2.05 16.96
CA HIS A 376 -26.34 -2.68 17.67
C HIS A 376 -25.05 -1.85 17.63
N GLU A 377 -24.95 -0.91 16.68
CA GLU A 377 -23.85 0.05 16.56
C GLU A 377 -23.78 1.07 17.71
N TYR A 378 -24.80 1.17 18.56
CA TYR A 378 -24.87 2.09 19.70
C TYR A 378 -25.03 1.38 21.06
N GLU A 379 -24.72 0.08 21.16
CA GLU A 379 -24.75 -0.64 22.44
C GLU A 379 -23.55 -0.28 23.34
N ASP A 380 -23.81 0.18 24.57
CA ASP A 380 -22.78 0.58 25.54
C ASP A 380 -21.98 -0.62 26.06
N VAL A 381 -20.66 -0.63 25.82
CA VAL A 381 -19.73 -1.57 26.46
C VAL A 381 -19.03 -0.86 27.61
N ILE A 382 -19.43 -1.22 28.84
CA ILE A 382 -18.83 -0.73 30.08
C ILE A 382 -17.37 -1.21 30.19
N GLY A 383 -16.39 -0.30 30.16
CA GLY A 383 -15.11 -0.48 30.86
C GLY A 383 -13.80 -0.08 30.16
N HIS A 384 -13.13 0.89 30.78
CA HIS A 384 -11.68 1.12 30.87
C HIS A 384 -10.98 2.09 29.89
N SER A 385 -10.91 3.32 30.37
CA SER A 385 -9.89 4.35 30.09
C SER A 385 -8.47 3.87 30.40
N ASP A 386 -7.54 4.09 29.46
CA ASP A 386 -6.23 4.75 29.67
C ASP A 386 -5.25 4.49 28.51
N GLY A 387 -4.98 5.56 27.72
CA GLY A 387 -3.68 5.85 27.11
C GLY A 387 -3.31 5.18 25.79
N SER A 388 -3.79 5.71 24.65
CA SER A 388 -3.31 5.33 23.31
C SER A 388 -2.20 6.27 22.80
N TYR A 389 -0.96 5.78 22.76
CA TYR A 389 0.23 6.47 22.20
C TYR A 389 0.31 6.43 20.66
N ALA A 390 -0.83 6.29 19.97
CA ALA A 390 -0.87 5.97 18.54
C ALA A 390 -1.17 7.20 17.65
N SER A 391 -0.39 8.29 17.78
CA SER A 391 -0.50 9.42 16.84
C SER A 391 0.74 10.34 16.78
N SER A 392 1.97 9.82 16.83
CA SER A 392 3.12 10.67 16.44
C SER A 392 4.30 9.89 15.85
N ASN A 393 4.85 10.46 14.76
CA ASN A 393 6.10 10.12 14.07
C ASN A 393 6.08 9.04 12.97
N GLN A 394 5.36 9.30 11.87
CA GLN A 394 5.65 8.69 10.55
C GLN A 394 6.93 9.25 9.88
N SER A 395 7.64 10.20 10.49
CA SER A 395 8.72 10.96 9.84
C SER A 395 10.08 10.25 9.71
N ASN A 396 10.26 9.03 10.24
CA ASN A 396 11.56 8.32 10.25
C ASN A 396 11.48 6.80 10.00
N MET A 397 10.69 6.36 9.01
CA MET A 397 10.68 4.95 8.60
C MET A 397 11.91 4.61 7.74
N VAL A 398 12.62 3.54 8.10
CA VAL A 398 13.81 3.04 7.37
C VAL A 398 13.58 1.61 6.89
N GLN A 399 14.25 1.23 5.81
CA GLN A 399 14.23 -0.13 5.29
C GLN A 399 15.62 -0.78 5.38
N ARG A 400 15.65 -2.03 5.82
CA ARG A 400 16.85 -2.89 5.83
C ARG A 400 16.45 -4.29 5.42
N SER A 401 17.37 -5.01 4.79
CA SER A 401 17.17 -6.41 4.44
C SER A 401 17.96 -7.34 5.34
N PHE A 402 17.34 -8.45 5.68
CA PHE A 402 17.89 -9.46 6.56
C PHE A 402 18.02 -10.78 5.81
N TYR A 403 19.21 -11.37 5.89
CA TYR A 403 19.55 -12.59 5.16
C TYR A 403 19.40 -13.82 6.06
N PHE A 404 18.80 -14.88 5.53
CA PHE A 404 18.64 -16.17 6.18
C PHE A 404 19.25 -17.25 5.29
N GLY A 405 20.48 -17.68 5.62
CA GLY A 405 21.18 -18.78 4.97
C GLY A 405 21.15 -20.07 5.79
N ALA A 406 21.97 -21.05 5.39
CA ALA A 406 22.05 -22.34 6.07
C ALA A 406 22.39 -22.21 7.57
N LYS A 407 23.28 -21.27 7.92
CA LYS A 407 23.70 -20.97 9.30
C LYS A 407 22.53 -20.48 10.16
N GLU A 408 21.86 -19.40 9.75
CA GLU A 408 20.75 -18.80 10.52
C GLU A 408 19.62 -19.82 10.68
N MET A 409 19.31 -20.55 9.60
CA MET A 409 18.27 -21.57 9.61
C MET A 409 18.62 -22.77 10.51
N ARG A 410 19.89 -23.13 10.64
CA ARG A 410 20.34 -24.18 11.59
C ARG A 410 20.13 -23.73 13.03
N VAL A 411 20.46 -22.48 13.36
CA VAL A 411 20.28 -21.92 14.71
C VAL A 411 18.80 -21.84 15.08
N LEU A 412 17.96 -21.32 14.18
CA LEU A 412 16.51 -21.22 14.44
C LEU A 412 15.86 -22.59 14.67
N ARG A 413 16.29 -23.63 13.93
CA ARG A 413 15.77 -24.99 14.11
C ARG A 413 16.13 -25.60 15.47
N LYS A 414 17.28 -25.24 16.06
CA LYS A 414 17.67 -25.69 17.41
C LYS A 414 16.80 -25.07 18.52
N GLN A 415 16.08 -23.99 18.25
CA GLN A 415 15.26 -23.28 19.24
C GLN A 415 13.79 -23.72 19.27
N ILE A 416 13.40 -24.64 18.40
CA ILE A 416 12.03 -25.15 18.32
C ILE A 416 11.97 -26.64 18.71
N PRO A 417 10.86 -27.10 19.31
CA PRO A 417 10.67 -28.50 19.65
C PRO A 417 10.82 -29.45 18.43
N PRO A 418 11.35 -30.70 18.63
CA PRO A 418 11.58 -31.65 17.54
C PRO A 418 10.37 -31.94 16.64
N HIS A 419 9.16 -32.01 17.22
CA HIS A 419 7.93 -32.27 16.47
C HIS A 419 7.55 -31.12 15.50
N LEU A 420 8.01 -29.89 15.74
CA LEU A 420 7.82 -28.77 14.83
C LEU A 420 8.87 -28.74 13.72
N ILE A 421 10.08 -29.27 13.96
CA ILE A 421 11.17 -29.30 12.96
C ILE A 421 10.74 -30.05 11.70
N SER A 422 10.10 -31.21 11.86
CA SER A 422 9.69 -32.07 10.73
C SER A 422 8.51 -31.52 9.93
N THR A 423 7.72 -30.61 10.51
CA THR A 423 6.47 -30.14 9.89
C THR A 423 6.52 -28.68 9.47
N CYS A 424 7.45 -27.87 9.98
CA CYS A 424 7.56 -26.46 9.62
C CYS A 424 8.28 -26.27 8.28
N SER A 425 7.81 -25.32 7.48
CA SER A 425 8.56 -24.84 6.33
C SER A 425 9.58 -23.77 6.75
N THR A 426 10.58 -23.53 5.90
CA THR A 426 11.51 -22.39 6.06
C THR A 426 10.74 -21.07 6.20
N PHE A 427 9.68 -20.88 5.41
CA PHE A 427 8.80 -19.71 5.50
C PHE A 427 8.20 -19.57 6.90
N ASP A 428 7.61 -20.64 7.46
CA ASP A 428 6.95 -20.59 8.78
C ASP A 428 7.93 -20.16 9.87
N LEU A 429 9.14 -20.72 9.85
CA LEU A 429 10.17 -20.48 10.86
C LEU A 429 10.71 -19.05 10.80
N ILE A 430 11.00 -18.55 9.59
CA ILE A 430 11.43 -17.16 9.39
C ILE A 430 10.29 -16.21 9.81
N THR A 431 9.05 -16.45 9.40
CA THR A 431 7.90 -15.59 9.75
C THR A 431 7.68 -15.50 11.26
N ALA A 432 7.74 -16.63 11.97
CA ALA A 432 7.63 -16.66 13.42
C ALA A 432 8.75 -15.86 14.11
N CYS A 433 9.97 -15.99 13.60
CA CYS A 433 11.13 -15.25 14.07
C CYS A 433 10.95 -13.75 13.86
N LEU A 434 10.62 -13.32 12.64
CA LEU A 434 10.40 -11.92 12.30
C LEU A 434 9.26 -11.30 13.12
N TRP A 435 8.15 -12.01 13.29
CA TRP A 435 7.00 -11.52 14.06
C TRP A 435 7.36 -11.29 15.52
N LYS A 436 8.09 -12.23 16.13
CA LYS A 436 8.57 -12.11 17.51
C LYS A 436 9.58 -10.96 17.66
N CYS A 437 10.62 -10.92 16.83
CA CYS A 437 11.65 -9.88 16.87
C CYS A 437 11.04 -8.49 16.62
N ARG A 438 10.11 -8.36 15.66
CA ARG A 438 9.41 -7.10 15.36
C ARG A 438 8.60 -6.61 16.56
N THR A 439 7.87 -7.51 17.21
CA THR A 439 7.05 -7.16 18.37
C THR A 439 7.91 -6.68 19.55
N LEU A 440 9.02 -7.38 19.83
CA LEU A 440 10.01 -6.96 20.83
C LEU A 440 10.60 -5.59 20.50
N ALA A 441 11.01 -5.40 19.25
CA ALA A 441 11.65 -4.17 18.79
C ALA A 441 10.71 -2.95 18.86
N LEU A 442 9.42 -3.13 18.57
CA LEU A 442 8.43 -2.05 18.61
C LEU A 442 7.99 -1.68 20.03
N LYS A 443 8.32 -2.47 21.06
CA LYS A 443 7.89 -2.25 22.46
C LYS A 443 6.38 -2.04 22.58
N ILE A 444 5.62 -2.88 21.86
CA ILE A 444 4.15 -2.86 21.86
C ILE A 444 3.63 -3.10 23.28
N ASN A 445 2.52 -2.45 23.65
CA ASN A 445 1.91 -2.63 24.97
C ASN A 445 1.66 -4.14 25.20
N PRO A 446 2.10 -4.71 26.34
CA PRO A 446 1.94 -6.13 26.67
C PRO A 446 0.53 -6.70 26.44
N LYS A 447 -0.51 -5.88 26.65
CA LYS A 447 -1.92 -6.26 26.52
C LYS A 447 -2.47 -6.13 25.08
N GLU A 448 -1.79 -5.39 24.22
CA GLU A 448 -2.23 -5.12 22.86
C GLU A 448 -2.11 -6.35 21.96
N VAL A 449 -3.06 -6.48 21.03
CA VAL A 449 -3.11 -7.57 20.07
C VAL A 449 -2.19 -7.28 18.90
N VAL A 450 -1.34 -8.24 18.56
CA VAL A 450 -0.39 -8.19 17.45
C VAL A 450 -0.75 -9.18 16.36
N ARG A 451 -0.68 -8.67 15.13
CA ARG A 451 -1.01 -9.26 13.82
C ARG A 451 0.18 -9.88 13.06
N VAL A 452 0.16 -11.12 12.58
CA VAL A 452 0.93 -11.47 11.36
C VAL A 452 0.09 -12.20 10.33
N SER A 453 -0.06 -11.62 9.13
CA SER A 453 -0.78 -12.20 8.00
C SER A 453 0.19 -12.82 7.00
N CYS A 454 -0.11 -14.04 6.56
CA CYS A 454 0.66 -14.74 5.54
C CYS A 454 -0.13 -14.76 4.24
N ILE A 455 0.39 -14.16 3.15
CA ILE A 455 -0.25 -14.28 1.84
C ILE A 455 -0.14 -15.73 1.36
N VAL A 456 -1.28 -16.40 1.17
CA VAL A 456 -1.36 -17.79 0.72
C VAL A 456 -2.00 -17.84 -0.66
N ASN A 457 -1.23 -18.36 -1.63
CA ASN A 457 -1.70 -18.55 -3.00
C ASN A 457 -2.80 -19.62 -3.03
N ALA A 458 -3.93 -19.30 -3.65
CA ALA A 458 -5.06 -20.20 -3.81
C ALA A 458 -4.82 -21.26 -4.88
N ARG A 459 -3.95 -20.97 -5.87
CA ARG A 459 -3.66 -21.88 -6.98
C ARG A 459 -2.92 -23.13 -6.51
N GLY A 460 -3.23 -24.26 -7.15
CA GLY A 460 -2.57 -25.54 -6.90
C GLY A 460 -3.48 -26.56 -6.20
N LYS A 461 -2.99 -27.80 -6.08
CA LYS A 461 -3.80 -28.95 -5.65
C LYS A 461 -4.22 -28.93 -4.19
N HIS A 462 -3.61 -28.08 -3.35
CA HIS A 462 -3.75 -28.14 -1.90
C HIS A 462 -4.98 -27.41 -1.34
N ASN A 463 -5.61 -26.52 -2.11
CA ASN A 463 -6.68 -25.66 -1.61
C ASN A 463 -8.08 -26.01 -2.14
N ASN A 464 -8.21 -27.12 -2.90
CA ASN A 464 -9.42 -27.60 -3.60
C ASN A 464 -10.01 -26.65 -4.66
N LEU A 465 -9.59 -25.38 -4.72
CA LEU A 465 -9.97 -24.43 -5.75
C LEU A 465 -9.28 -24.75 -7.08
N ARG A 466 -10.08 -25.04 -8.12
CA ARG A 466 -9.60 -25.27 -9.49
C ARG A 466 -9.71 -24.00 -10.31
N LEU A 467 -8.60 -23.28 -10.46
CA LEU A 467 -8.50 -22.17 -11.40
C LEU A 467 -7.85 -22.64 -12.71
N PRO A 468 -8.27 -22.12 -13.88
CA PRO A 468 -7.61 -22.36 -15.15
C PRO A 468 -6.11 -22.01 -15.08
N LEU A 469 -5.27 -22.77 -15.79
CA LEU A 469 -3.81 -22.53 -15.82
C LEU A 469 -3.46 -21.10 -16.27
N GLY A 470 -4.26 -20.53 -17.17
CA GLY A 470 -4.11 -19.16 -17.65
C GLY A 470 -4.69 -18.07 -16.75
N TYR A 471 -5.30 -18.41 -15.60
CA TYR A 471 -5.93 -17.43 -14.71
C TYR A 471 -4.86 -16.51 -14.10
N TYR A 472 -4.81 -15.28 -14.60
CA TYR A 472 -3.80 -14.30 -14.21
C TYR A 472 -4.31 -13.29 -13.19
N GLY A 473 -5.56 -13.36 -12.71
CA GLY A 473 -6.07 -12.45 -11.68
C GLY A 473 -5.44 -12.63 -10.30
N ASN A 474 -5.90 -11.87 -9.30
CA ASN A 474 -5.54 -12.13 -7.90
C ASN A 474 -6.26 -13.40 -7.43
N ALA A 475 -5.51 -14.38 -6.92
CA ALA A 475 -6.07 -15.58 -6.30
C ALA A 475 -5.27 -15.96 -5.05
N PHE A 476 -5.48 -15.20 -3.98
CA PHE A 476 -4.87 -15.42 -2.68
C PHE A 476 -5.79 -14.90 -1.57
N ALA A 477 -5.55 -15.35 -0.34
CA ALA A 477 -6.00 -14.67 0.88
C ALA A 477 -4.81 -14.52 1.83
N TYR A 478 -5.02 -13.87 2.97
CA TYR A 478 -3.94 -13.62 3.93
C TYR A 478 -4.37 -13.85 5.38
N PRO A 479 -4.69 -15.11 5.76
CA PRO A 479 -5.07 -15.44 7.12
C PRO A 479 -4.07 -14.92 8.14
N ALA A 480 -4.60 -14.44 9.27
CA ALA A 480 -3.81 -13.81 10.31
C ALA A 480 -3.58 -14.73 11.51
N ALA A 481 -2.32 -14.86 11.91
CA ALA A 481 -1.97 -15.36 13.24
C ALA A 481 -2.07 -14.21 14.24
N VAL A 482 -2.77 -14.46 15.35
CA VAL A 482 -3.11 -13.45 16.36
C VAL A 482 -2.52 -13.84 17.71
N SER A 483 -1.93 -12.89 18.42
CA SER A 483 -1.50 -13.05 19.81
C SER A 483 -1.53 -11.72 20.56
N LYS A 484 -1.42 -11.74 21.88
CA LYS A 484 -1.07 -10.53 22.65
C LYS A 484 0.45 -10.33 22.60
N ALA A 485 0.92 -9.09 22.70
CA ALA A 485 2.36 -8.80 22.62
C ALA A 485 3.16 -9.54 23.70
N GLU A 486 2.67 -9.60 24.94
CA GLU A 486 3.37 -10.27 26.04
C GLU A 486 3.65 -11.77 25.82
N PRO A 487 2.65 -12.63 25.57
CA PRO A 487 2.91 -14.05 25.34
C PRO A 487 3.79 -14.28 24.11
N LEU A 488 3.63 -13.49 23.04
CA LEU A 488 4.50 -13.61 21.86
C LEU A 488 5.97 -13.32 22.19
N CYS A 489 6.23 -12.29 23.00
CA CYS A 489 7.57 -11.90 23.42
C CYS A 489 8.18 -12.91 24.42
N LYS A 490 7.42 -13.35 25.42
CA LYS A 490 7.92 -14.18 26.53
C LYS A 490 8.03 -15.67 26.21
N LYS A 491 7.11 -16.25 25.42
CA LYS A 491 7.12 -17.70 25.13
C LYS A 491 8.20 -18.09 24.13
N PRO A 492 8.65 -19.36 24.09
CA PRO A 492 9.64 -19.83 23.10
C PRO A 492 9.20 -19.60 21.65
N LEU A 493 10.16 -19.61 20.71
CA LEU A 493 9.89 -19.39 19.27
C LEU A 493 8.84 -20.37 18.71
N GLY A 494 8.78 -21.60 19.25
CA GLY A 494 7.77 -22.60 18.91
C GLY A 494 6.32 -22.11 19.06
N TYR A 495 6.04 -21.24 20.04
CA TYR A 495 4.70 -20.67 20.22
C TYR A 495 4.27 -19.80 19.03
N ALA A 496 5.15 -18.89 18.57
CA ALA A 496 4.89 -18.06 17.40
C ALA A 496 4.75 -18.93 16.14
N LEU A 497 5.59 -19.96 16.02
CA LEU A 497 5.60 -20.89 14.89
C LEU A 497 4.29 -21.69 14.76
N GLU A 498 3.75 -22.19 15.86
CA GLU A 498 2.47 -22.89 15.87
C GLU A 498 1.32 -21.99 15.41
N LEU A 499 1.29 -20.74 15.87
CA LEU A 499 0.27 -19.77 15.46
C LEU A 499 0.35 -19.46 13.96
N VAL A 500 1.56 -19.23 13.43
CA VAL A 500 1.79 -18.98 12.00
C VAL A 500 1.35 -20.19 11.16
N LYS A 501 1.74 -21.40 11.56
CA LYS A 501 1.34 -22.64 10.86
C LYS A 501 -0.17 -22.82 10.88
N LYS A 502 -0.80 -22.61 12.04
CA LYS A 502 -2.26 -22.72 12.20
C LYS A 502 -2.97 -21.73 11.27
N ALA A 503 -2.59 -20.46 11.30
CA ALA A 503 -3.16 -19.43 10.41
C ALA A 503 -2.99 -19.80 8.93
N LYS A 504 -1.80 -20.22 8.49
CA LYS A 504 -1.60 -20.64 7.09
C LYS A 504 -2.49 -21.82 6.69
N SER A 505 -2.70 -22.77 7.61
CA SER A 505 -3.52 -23.97 7.36
C SER A 505 -5.03 -23.72 7.30
N THR A 506 -5.54 -22.56 7.74
CA THR A 506 -6.97 -22.23 7.60
C THR A 506 -7.35 -21.91 6.16
N MET A 507 -6.38 -21.60 5.31
CA MET A 507 -6.61 -21.27 3.92
C MET A 507 -7.10 -22.48 3.12
N ASN A 508 -8.29 -22.37 2.56
CA ASN A 508 -8.86 -23.32 1.60
C ASN A 508 -9.88 -22.59 0.70
N GLU A 509 -10.54 -23.32 -0.20
CA GLU A 509 -11.59 -22.74 -1.05
C GLU A 509 -12.70 -22.06 -0.23
N GLU A 510 -13.22 -22.68 0.83
CA GLU A 510 -14.30 -22.10 1.63
C GLU A 510 -13.87 -20.78 2.30
N TYR A 511 -12.63 -20.71 2.80
CA TYR A 511 -12.06 -19.47 3.34
C TYR A 511 -12.08 -18.35 2.30
N LEU A 512 -11.64 -18.62 1.06
CA LEU A 512 -11.69 -17.65 -0.03
C LEU A 512 -13.10 -17.19 -0.38
N ARG A 513 -14.05 -18.13 -0.46
CA ARG A 513 -15.47 -17.81 -0.71
C ARG A 513 -16.03 -16.92 0.40
N SER A 514 -15.71 -17.26 1.64
CA SER A 514 -16.08 -16.49 2.82
C SER A 514 -15.49 -15.08 2.83
N VAL A 515 -14.23 -14.91 2.41
CA VAL A 515 -13.61 -13.57 2.22
C VAL A 515 -14.36 -12.79 1.14
N ALA A 516 -14.63 -13.39 -0.02
CA ALA A 516 -15.34 -12.72 -1.11
C ALA A 516 -16.74 -12.24 -0.66
N ASP A 517 -17.45 -13.05 0.10
CA ASP A 517 -18.75 -12.72 0.67
C ASP A 517 -18.65 -11.61 1.72
N LEU A 518 -17.64 -11.67 2.61
CA LEU A 518 -17.35 -10.61 3.59
C LEU A 518 -17.09 -9.29 2.88
N MET A 519 -16.29 -9.31 1.81
CA MET A 519 -16.01 -8.11 1.01
C MET A 519 -17.28 -7.52 0.40
N VAL A 520 -18.25 -8.32 -0.02
CA VAL A 520 -19.52 -7.80 -0.55
C VAL A 520 -20.42 -7.29 0.57
N LEU A 521 -20.64 -8.09 1.62
CA LEU A 521 -21.55 -7.78 2.73
C LEU A 521 -21.09 -6.57 3.55
N ARG A 522 -19.78 -6.38 3.72
CA ARG A 522 -19.21 -5.27 4.50
C ARG A 522 -18.74 -4.08 3.64
N GLY A 523 -19.22 -3.98 2.39
CA GLY A 523 -18.91 -2.82 1.54
C GLY A 523 -17.43 -2.65 1.17
N ARG A 524 -16.71 -3.77 1.02
CA ARG A 524 -15.28 -3.87 0.69
C ARG A 524 -14.43 -3.11 1.71
N PRO A 525 -14.41 -3.58 2.97
CA PRO A 525 -13.76 -2.89 4.06
C PRO A 525 -12.27 -2.71 3.79
N GLN A 526 -11.71 -1.61 4.27
CA GLN A 526 -10.27 -1.42 4.25
C GLN A 526 -9.60 -2.37 5.25
N TYR A 527 -8.35 -2.68 5.00
CA TYR A 527 -7.54 -3.46 5.91
C TYR A 527 -7.12 -2.63 7.13
N SER A 528 -7.10 -3.25 8.31
CA SER A 528 -6.61 -2.59 9.54
C SER A 528 -5.12 -2.29 9.44
N SER A 529 -4.74 -1.04 9.24
CA SER A 529 -3.35 -0.59 9.07
C SER A 529 -2.69 -0.15 10.38
N THR A 530 -3.12 -0.68 11.52
CA THR A 530 -2.52 -0.34 12.81
C THR A 530 -1.09 -0.90 12.92
N GLY A 531 -0.19 -0.19 13.61
CA GLY A 531 1.25 -0.50 13.66
C GLY A 531 1.61 -1.89 14.22
N SER A 532 0.65 -2.59 14.81
CA SER A 532 0.75 -3.95 15.33
C SER A 532 0.61 -5.05 14.25
N TYR A 533 0.35 -4.69 12.98
CA TYR A 533 0.22 -5.63 11.86
C TYR A 533 1.52 -5.81 11.06
N LEU A 534 1.87 -7.05 10.75
CA LEU A 534 2.88 -7.43 9.75
C LEU A 534 2.24 -8.31 8.68
N ILE A 535 2.48 -8.03 7.40
CA ILE A 535 2.08 -8.89 6.29
C ILE A 535 3.35 -9.44 5.65
N VAL A 536 3.37 -10.74 5.39
CA VAL A 536 4.49 -11.40 4.70
C VAL A 536 4.01 -12.10 3.44
N SER A 537 4.83 -12.02 2.39
CA SER A 537 4.57 -12.63 1.09
C SER A 537 5.81 -13.39 0.61
N ASP A 538 5.65 -14.67 0.28
CA ASP A 538 6.75 -15.49 -0.22
C ASP A 538 6.86 -15.42 -1.75
N ASN A 539 7.88 -14.73 -2.24
CA ASN A 539 8.20 -14.64 -3.67
C ASN A 539 9.41 -15.48 -4.07
N THR A 540 9.97 -16.30 -3.17
CA THR A 540 11.14 -17.15 -3.45
C THR A 540 10.86 -18.20 -4.53
N ARG A 541 9.59 -18.55 -4.73
CA ARG A 541 9.11 -19.52 -5.72
C ARG A 541 8.19 -18.90 -6.78
N ALA A 542 8.17 -17.57 -6.88
CA ALA A 542 7.32 -16.86 -7.84
C ALA A 542 7.83 -16.97 -9.29
N GLY A 543 8.98 -17.61 -9.56
CA GLY A 543 9.49 -17.86 -10.91
C GLY A 543 10.11 -16.64 -11.62
N PHE A 544 10.24 -15.49 -10.94
CA PHE A 544 10.83 -14.28 -11.56
C PHE A 544 12.25 -14.51 -12.09
N GLY A 545 13.02 -15.40 -11.46
CA GLY A 545 14.38 -15.77 -11.89
C GLY A 545 14.43 -16.57 -13.21
N ASP A 546 13.30 -17.06 -13.71
CA ASP A 546 13.25 -17.91 -14.90
C ASP A 546 12.87 -17.14 -16.18
N VAL A 547 12.53 -15.84 -16.06
CA VAL A 547 12.10 -15.00 -17.18
C VAL A 547 13.27 -14.66 -18.09
N ASN A 548 13.35 -15.30 -19.26
CA ASN A 548 14.46 -15.15 -20.21
C ASN A 548 14.03 -14.47 -21.52
N PHE A 549 14.29 -13.18 -21.72
CA PHE A 549 13.95 -12.49 -22.99
C PHE A 549 14.81 -12.89 -24.22
N GLY A 550 15.76 -13.81 -24.03
CA GLY A 550 16.77 -14.21 -25.00
C GLY A 550 18.21 -13.80 -24.60
N TRP A 551 18.35 -13.04 -23.50
CA TRP A 551 19.64 -12.63 -22.90
C TRP A 551 20.10 -13.54 -21.76
N GLY A 552 19.40 -14.67 -21.53
CA GLY A 552 19.61 -15.54 -20.39
C GLY A 552 18.71 -15.17 -19.22
N GLN A 553 18.95 -15.81 -18.07
CA GLN A 553 18.23 -15.53 -16.83
C GLN A 553 18.72 -14.22 -16.20
N PRO A 554 17.85 -13.49 -15.49
CA PRO A 554 18.24 -12.30 -14.74
C PRO A 554 19.17 -12.66 -13.59
N VAL A 555 20.11 -11.77 -13.26
CA VAL A 555 20.96 -11.88 -12.06
C VAL A 555 20.20 -11.61 -10.78
N PHE A 556 19.15 -10.78 -10.87
CA PHE A 556 18.21 -10.49 -9.81
C PHE A 556 16.84 -10.25 -10.44
N ALA A 557 15.80 -10.80 -9.84
CA ALA A 557 14.43 -10.59 -10.26
C ALA A 557 13.47 -10.68 -9.08
N GLY A 558 12.69 -9.62 -8.83
CA GLY A 558 11.71 -9.60 -7.75
C GLY A 558 11.32 -8.20 -7.29
N PRO A 559 10.57 -8.09 -6.18
CA PRO A 559 10.22 -6.81 -5.59
C PRO A 559 11.44 -5.99 -5.22
N ALA A 560 11.44 -4.71 -5.57
CA ALA A 560 12.58 -3.83 -5.33
C ALA A 560 12.68 -3.34 -3.88
N LYS A 561 11.62 -3.44 -3.08
CA LYS A 561 11.58 -2.97 -1.69
C LYS A 561 10.43 -3.58 -0.90
N ALA A 562 10.45 -3.42 0.43
CA ALA A 562 9.26 -3.63 1.25
C ALA A 562 8.25 -2.51 1.01
N LEU A 563 6.96 -2.81 1.20
CA LEU A 563 5.91 -1.80 1.32
C LEU A 563 5.55 -1.65 2.80
N ASP A 564 4.96 -0.52 3.22
CA ASP A 564 4.87 -0.09 4.63
C ASP A 564 4.74 -1.22 5.67
N LEU A 565 3.71 -2.08 5.58
CA LEU A 565 3.50 -3.24 6.46
C LEU A 565 3.77 -4.59 5.78
N ILE A 566 4.21 -4.61 4.52
CA ILE A 566 4.37 -5.81 3.70
C ILE A 566 5.85 -6.09 3.43
N SER A 567 6.31 -7.25 3.90
CA SER A 567 7.65 -7.78 3.62
C SER A 567 7.59 -8.93 2.62
N PHE A 568 8.54 -8.96 1.68
CA PHE A 568 8.62 -9.97 0.63
C PHE A 568 9.83 -10.88 0.82
N TYR A 569 9.65 -12.19 0.73
CA TYR A 569 10.76 -13.12 0.81
C TYR A 569 11.29 -13.30 -0.59
N VAL A 570 12.56 -12.96 -0.80
CA VAL A 570 13.18 -12.98 -2.12
C VAL A 570 14.35 -13.94 -2.10
N GLN A 571 14.44 -14.79 -3.13
CA GLN A 571 15.58 -15.69 -3.26
C GLN A 571 16.84 -14.86 -3.55
N HIS A 572 17.89 -15.09 -2.79
CA HIS A 572 19.19 -14.48 -3.00
C HIS A 572 20.22 -15.59 -3.29
N LYS A 573 20.69 -15.61 -4.53
CA LYS A 573 21.77 -16.50 -4.98
C LYS A 573 23.08 -15.72 -4.87
N LYS A 574 23.93 -16.05 -3.90
CA LYS A 574 25.31 -15.54 -3.90
C LYS A 574 26.12 -16.30 -4.94
N ASN A 575 27.18 -15.68 -5.47
CA ASN A 575 28.16 -16.39 -6.32
C ASN A 575 28.93 -17.49 -5.53
N THR A 576 28.77 -17.54 -4.20
CA THR A 576 29.16 -18.63 -3.32
C THR A 576 27.99 -19.61 -3.19
N SER A 577 28.26 -20.92 -3.16
CA SER A 577 27.30 -22.05 -3.18
C SER A 577 26.21 -22.09 -2.08
N GLU A 578 25.97 -21.02 -1.34
CA GLU A 578 24.92 -20.91 -0.33
C GLU A 578 23.78 -20.02 -0.85
N ASP A 579 22.73 -20.67 -1.33
CA ASP A 579 21.44 -20.02 -1.56
C ASP A 579 20.81 -19.61 -0.22
N GLY A 580 20.19 -18.43 -0.18
CA GLY A 580 19.47 -17.97 1.00
C GLY A 580 18.26 -17.10 0.67
N ILE A 581 17.58 -16.65 1.72
CA ILE A 581 16.38 -15.82 1.62
C ILE A 581 16.71 -14.43 2.16
N LEU A 582 16.40 -13.41 1.37
CA LEU A 582 16.52 -12.01 1.76
C LEU A 582 15.12 -11.46 2.07
N VAL A 583 14.96 -10.83 3.23
CA VAL A 583 13.69 -10.24 3.67
C VAL A 583 13.88 -8.76 4.01
N PRO A 584 13.37 -7.82 3.19
CA PRO A 584 13.34 -6.41 3.53
C PRO A 584 12.26 -6.15 4.59
N MET A 585 12.60 -5.35 5.59
CA MET A 585 11.71 -4.89 6.65
C MET A 585 11.66 -3.37 6.66
N CYS A 586 10.47 -2.79 6.86
CA CYS A 586 10.26 -1.35 7.03
C CYS A 586 9.82 -1.08 8.47
N LEU A 587 10.62 -0.32 9.23
CA LEU A 587 10.34 0.00 10.64
C LEU A 587 10.78 1.43 10.95
N PRO A 588 10.25 2.07 12.02
CA PRO A 588 10.83 3.30 12.53
C PRO A 588 12.32 3.11 12.81
N SER A 589 13.17 4.10 12.51
CA SER A 589 14.63 3.99 12.64
C SER A 589 15.08 3.49 14.01
N SER A 590 14.45 3.98 15.09
CA SER A 590 14.78 3.55 16.45
C SER A 590 14.40 2.09 16.73
N ALA A 591 13.32 1.59 16.12
CA ALA A 591 12.90 0.20 16.21
C ALA A 591 13.75 -0.71 15.31
N MET A 592 14.24 -0.22 14.18
CA MET A 592 15.08 -0.99 13.27
C MET A 592 16.38 -1.46 13.92
N GLU A 593 17.05 -0.61 14.71
CA GLU A 593 18.28 -1.01 15.41
C GLU A 593 18.01 -2.12 16.44
N ARG A 594 16.93 -1.99 17.22
CA ARG A 594 16.53 -3.03 18.18
C ARG A 594 16.12 -4.31 17.48
N PHE A 595 15.42 -4.21 16.37
CA PHE A 595 15.02 -5.35 15.57
C PHE A 595 16.23 -6.13 15.07
N GLN A 596 17.25 -5.43 14.56
CA GLN A 596 18.50 -6.04 14.14
C GLN A 596 19.19 -6.76 15.32
N GLN A 597 19.28 -6.12 16.49
CA GLN A 597 19.86 -6.74 17.69
C GLN A 597 19.11 -8.01 18.13
N GLU A 598 17.77 -7.97 18.15
CA GLU A 598 16.97 -9.15 18.50
C GLU A 598 17.10 -10.27 17.47
N LEU A 599 17.20 -9.92 16.18
CA LEU A 599 17.39 -10.90 15.13
C LEU A 599 18.79 -11.53 15.21
N GLU A 600 19.82 -10.74 15.44
CA GLU A 600 21.18 -11.23 15.68
C GLU A 600 21.21 -12.15 16.90
N ARG A 601 20.60 -11.76 18.01
CA ARG A 601 20.53 -12.57 19.24
C ARG A 601 19.86 -13.93 19.02
N ILE A 602 18.79 -14.00 18.21
CA ILE A 602 18.07 -15.24 17.95
C ILE A 602 18.69 -16.08 16.82
N THR A 603 19.57 -15.52 16.00
CA THR A 603 20.20 -16.24 14.86
C THR A 603 21.69 -16.52 15.05
N GLN A 604 22.34 -15.96 16.07
CA GLN A 604 23.70 -16.29 16.45
C GLN A 604 23.77 -17.61 17.24
N GLU A 605 24.84 -18.37 17.03
CA GLU A 605 25.13 -19.53 17.86
C GLU A 605 25.45 -19.07 19.30
N PRO A 606 25.02 -19.81 20.34
CA PRO A 606 25.45 -19.52 21.70
C PRO A 606 26.97 -19.49 21.72
N LYS A 607 27.57 -18.43 22.31
CA LYS A 607 28.99 -18.49 22.64
C LYS A 607 29.16 -19.68 23.59
N GLU A 608 29.85 -20.72 23.14
CA GLU A 608 30.28 -21.77 24.05
C GLU A 608 31.10 -21.08 25.16
N ASP A 609 30.69 -21.27 26.42
CA ASP A 609 31.53 -20.88 27.55
C ASP A 609 32.82 -21.70 27.47
N ILE A 610 33.87 -21.09 26.93
CA ILE A 610 35.23 -21.64 26.86
C ILE A 610 35.76 -22.02 28.27
N CYS A 611 35.05 -21.65 29.34
CA CYS A 611 35.41 -21.99 30.71
C CYS A 611 35.12 -23.44 31.14
N ASN A 612 34.33 -24.24 30.42
CA ASN A 612 33.96 -25.59 30.87
C ASN A 612 34.71 -26.76 30.21
N ASN A 613 35.55 -26.52 29.20
CA ASN A 613 36.34 -27.58 28.54
C ASN A 613 37.73 -27.82 29.15
N LEU A 614 38.03 -27.27 30.34
CA LEU A 614 39.28 -27.53 31.06
C LEU A 614 39.16 -28.53 32.24
N ARG A 615 38.01 -29.20 32.41
CA ARG A 615 37.80 -30.11 33.57
C ARG A 615 37.47 -31.57 33.24
N SER A 616 37.65 -32.05 32.01
CA SER A 616 37.57 -33.50 31.75
C SER A 616 38.64 -33.98 30.77
N THR A 617 39.89 -34.01 31.24
CA THR A 617 40.94 -34.84 30.64
C THR A 617 41.71 -35.54 31.74
N ARG A 618 41.14 -36.62 32.28
CA ARG A 618 41.76 -37.69 33.09
C ARG A 618 40.75 -38.85 33.02
N ILE A 619 41.01 -40.08 32.59
CA ILE A 619 42.21 -40.89 32.36
C ILE A 619 41.76 -41.99 31.37
N MET A 620 42.57 -42.33 30.37
CA MET A 620 42.48 -43.63 29.70
C MET A 620 43.01 -44.71 30.65
N SER A 621 42.26 -45.79 30.86
CA SER A 621 42.86 -47.10 31.11
C SER A 621 42.02 -48.18 30.43
N MET A 622 42.71 -48.93 29.58
CA MET A 622 42.27 -50.19 29.02
C MET A 622 42.04 -51.21 30.13
N MET A 623 40.93 -51.95 30.06
CA MET A 623 40.87 -53.41 29.96
C MET A 623 39.54 -53.80 29.32
#